data_AF-A0A401HRD9-F1
#
_entry.id   AF-A0A401HRD9-F1
#
_cell.length_a   1.000
_cell.length_b   1.000
_cell.length_c   1.000
_cell.angle_alpha   90.00
_cell.angle_beta   90.00
_cell.angle_gamma   90.00
#
_symmetry.space_group_name_H-M   'P 1'
#
loop_
_entity.id
_entity.type
_entity.pdbx_description
1 polymer ?
#
loop_
_entity_poly.entity_id
_entity_poly.type
_entity_poly.pdbx_seq_one_letter_code
_entity_poly.pdbx_strand_id
1 'polypeptide(L)'
;MNKEIEIVLNGEDELYKYLEDIEEGDYFEAYFGRYHVEGIIVLKDETFFKLDTKREFLGIVDFELTKVLPDLIEVAYTKSDGIRRVLKLIE
;
A
#
# COMPACT_ATOMS: atom_id res chain seq x y z
N MET A 1 1.91 4.42 21.23
CA MET A 1 2.43 5.15 20.07
C MET A 1 2.73 4.11 19.02
N ASN A 2 1.97 4.08 17.92
CA ASN A 2 2.33 3.26 16.78
C ASN A 2 3.61 3.87 16.19
N LYS A 3 4.63 3.04 15.96
CA LYS A 3 5.88 3.48 15.37
C LYS A 3 5.63 3.69 13.88
N GLU A 4 5.96 4.88 13.38
CA GLU A 4 5.86 5.22 11.96
C GLU A 4 7.26 5.55 11.42
N ILE A 5 7.54 5.06 10.21
CA ILE A 5 8.75 5.37 9.45
C ILE A 5 8.28 5.94 8.11
N GLU A 6 8.62 7.20 7.86
CA GLU A 6 8.40 7.83 6.55
C GLU A 6 9.63 7.62 5.66
N ILE A 7 9.37 7.24 4.41
CA ILE A 7 10.36 6.99 3.38
C ILE A 7 9.96 7.83 2.17
N VAL A 8 10.83 8.77 1.83
CA VAL A 8 10.67 9.62 0.65
C VAL A 8 11.38 8.95 -0.51
N LEU A 9 10.64 8.72 -1.60
CA LEU A 9 11.08 8.00 -2.79
C LEU A 9 11.41 8.98 -3.92
N ASN A 10 12.57 8.80 -4.55
CA ASN A 10 13.01 9.66 -5.65
C ASN A 10 12.45 9.24 -7.02
N GLY A 11 11.66 8.17 -7.08
CA GLY A 11 11.02 7.70 -8.30
C GLY A 11 10.35 6.33 -8.16
N GLU A 12 9.65 5.91 -9.22
CA GLU A 12 8.89 4.67 -9.24
C GLU A 12 9.77 3.42 -9.06
N ASP A 13 11.01 3.43 -9.56
CA ASP A 13 11.95 2.31 -9.38
C ASP A 13 12.24 2.00 -7.91
N GLU A 14 12.24 3.03 -7.04
CA GLU A 14 12.36 2.82 -5.59
C GLU A 14 11.07 2.29 -5.01
N LEU A 15 9.91 2.80 -5.47
CA LEU A 15 8.61 2.28 -5.07
C LEU A 15 8.51 0.78 -5.32
N TYR A 16 8.80 0.32 -6.54
CA TYR A 16 8.71 -1.11 -6.89
C TYR A 16 9.59 -1.99 -5.99
N LYS A 17 10.79 -1.54 -5.61
CA LYS A 17 11.64 -2.26 -4.65
C LYS A 17 11.00 -2.39 -3.27
N TYR A 18 10.30 -1.37 -2.80
CA TYR A 18 9.58 -1.45 -1.54
C TYR A 18 8.34 -2.33 -1.64
N LEU A 19 7.68 -2.39 -2.80
CA LEU A 19 6.56 -3.32 -3.00
C LEU A 19 7.02 -4.78 -2.93
N GLU A 20 8.25 -5.10 -3.33
CA GLU A 20 8.81 -6.46 -3.17
C GLU A 20 8.82 -6.92 -1.71
N ASP A 21 9.05 -6.00 -0.76
CA ASP A 21 9.07 -6.29 0.68
C ASP A 21 7.67 -6.54 1.26
N ILE A 22 6.60 -6.15 0.56
CA ILE A 22 5.22 -6.33 1.02
C ILE A 22 4.76 -7.76 0.73
N GLU A 23 4.20 -8.43 1.74
CA GLU A 23 3.80 -9.84 1.68
C GLU A 23 2.29 -10.04 1.97
N GLU A 24 1.78 -11.23 1.62
CA GLU A 24 0.42 -11.64 2.02
C GLU A 24 0.30 -11.68 3.56
N GLY A 25 -0.79 -11.13 4.08
CA GLY A 25 -1.03 -10.98 5.52
C GLY A 25 -0.62 -9.61 6.08
N ASP A 26 0.18 -8.83 5.37
CA ASP A 26 0.48 -7.44 5.76
C ASP A 26 -0.77 -6.55 5.63
N TYR A 27 -0.81 -5.49 6.45
CA TYR A 27 -1.81 -4.43 6.28
C TYR A 27 -1.29 -3.43 5.24
N PHE A 28 -2.12 -3.11 4.26
CA PHE A 28 -1.79 -2.22 3.15
C PHE A 28 -2.78 -1.04 3.09
N GLU A 29 -2.27 0.13 2.73
CA GLU A 29 -3.01 1.36 2.52
C GLU A 29 -2.47 2.05 1.26
N ALA A 30 -3.35 2.57 0.41
CA ALA A 30 -2.96 3.46 -0.68
C ALA A 30 -3.91 4.65 -0.78
N TYR A 31 -3.32 5.84 -0.88
CA TYR A 31 -4.02 7.11 -1.04
C TYR A 31 -3.69 7.68 -2.41
N PHE A 32 -4.72 7.94 -3.22
CA PHE A 32 -4.56 8.47 -4.57
C PHE A 32 -5.75 9.35 -4.95
N GLY A 33 -5.48 10.53 -5.50
CA GLY A 33 -6.50 11.55 -5.79
C GLY A 33 -7.37 11.87 -4.57
N ARG A 34 -8.62 11.39 -4.55
CA ARG A 34 -9.58 11.53 -3.43
C ARG A 34 -10.02 10.18 -2.83
N TYR A 35 -9.32 9.12 -3.18
CA TYR A 35 -9.63 7.75 -2.80
C TYR A 35 -8.63 7.24 -1.79
N HIS A 36 -9.10 6.31 -0.98
CA HIS A 36 -8.32 5.57 -0.01
C HIS A 36 -8.80 4.12 -0.05
N VAL A 37 -7.85 3.20 -0.28
CA VAL A 37 -8.08 1.77 -0.15
C VAL A 37 -7.15 1.22 0.92
N GLU A 38 -7.69 0.38 1.80
CA GLU A 38 -6.94 -0.27 2.86
C GLU A 38 -7.47 -1.67 3.12
N GLY A 39 -6.61 -2.54 3.62
CA GLY A 39 -7.00 -3.89 4.04
C GLY A 39 -5.82 -4.81 4.29
N ILE A 40 -6.15 -6.04 4.67
CA ILE A 40 -5.16 -7.12 4.77
C ILE A 40 -4.94 -7.70 3.38
N ILE A 41 -3.68 -7.84 2.97
CA ILE A 41 -3.34 -8.45 1.68
C ILE A 41 -3.68 -9.95 1.75
N VAL A 42 -4.58 -10.39 0.89
CA VAL A 42 -4.91 -11.83 0.75
C VAL A 42 -4.25 -12.46 -0.47
N LEU A 43 -3.83 -11.65 -1.43
CA LEU A 43 -3.01 -12.06 -2.57
C LEU A 43 -2.21 -10.85 -3.06
N LYS A 44 -0.95 -11.08 -3.41
CA LYS A 44 -0.09 -10.07 -4.03
C LYS A 44 0.63 -10.65 -5.24
N ASP A 45 0.53 -9.96 -6.36
CA ASP A 45 1.20 -10.30 -7.61
C ASP A 45 1.80 -9.03 -8.22
N GLU A 46 3.12 -8.87 -8.11
CA GLU A 46 3.84 -7.64 -8.49
C GLU A 46 3.20 -6.38 -7.87
N THR A 47 2.45 -5.61 -8.67
CA THR A 47 1.77 -4.35 -8.30
C THR A 47 0.27 -4.51 -8.06
N PHE A 48 -0.24 -5.73 -8.23
CA PHE A 48 -1.60 -6.12 -7.96
C PHE A 48 -1.76 -6.59 -6.52
N PHE A 49 -2.80 -6.09 -5.85
CA PHE A 49 -3.15 -6.43 -4.48
C PHE A 49 -4.62 -6.83 -4.43
N LYS A 50 -4.90 -8.02 -3.88
CA LYS A 50 -6.24 -8.38 -3.42
C LYS A 50 -6.29 -8.09 -1.92
N LEU A 51 -7.19 -7.19 -1.53
CA LEU A 51 -7.28 -6.65 -0.17
C LEU A 51 -8.58 -7.09 0.48
N ASP A 52 -8.50 -7.78 1.61
CA ASP A 52 -9.64 -7.93 2.52
C ASP A 52 -9.76 -6.67 3.38
N THR A 53 -10.74 -5.83 3.04
CA THR A 53 -10.96 -4.53 3.68
C THR A 53 -11.48 -4.66 5.12
N LYS A 54 -11.88 -5.87 5.56
CA LYS A 54 -12.60 -6.13 6.83
C LYS A 54 -13.88 -5.31 7.01
N ARG A 55 -14.32 -4.56 5.99
CA ARG A 55 -15.55 -3.76 6.02
C ARG A 55 -16.71 -4.62 5.54
N GLU A 56 -17.79 -4.63 6.31
CA GLU A 56 -18.96 -5.49 6.05
C GLU A 56 -19.54 -5.34 4.63
N PHE A 57 -19.46 -4.15 4.04
CA PHE A 57 -20.10 -3.84 2.75
C PHE A 57 -19.18 -3.89 1.53
N LEU A 58 -17.85 -3.80 1.73
CA LEU A 58 -16.86 -3.82 0.65
C LEU A 58 -16.27 -5.22 0.46
N GLY A 59 -16.03 -5.95 1.57
CA GLY A 59 -15.42 -7.27 1.52
C GLY A 59 -14.02 -7.22 0.92
N ILE A 60 -13.83 -7.94 -0.19
CA ILE A 60 -12.55 -8.08 -0.89
C ILE A 60 -12.50 -7.13 -2.08
N VAL A 61 -11.41 -6.38 -2.21
CA VAL A 61 -11.16 -5.43 -3.30
C VAL A 61 -9.94 -5.87 -4.10
N ASP A 62 -10.03 -5.76 -5.41
CA ASP A 62 -8.91 -5.92 -6.34
C ASP A 62 -8.34 -4.54 -6.65
N PHE A 63 -7.07 -4.32 -6.34
CA PHE A 63 -6.38 -3.04 -6.47
C PHE A 63 -5.11 -3.20 -7.30
N GLU A 64 -4.95 -2.37 -8.32
CA GLU A 64 -3.77 -2.35 -9.19
C GLU A 64 -3.08 -1.01 -9.05
N LEU A 65 -1.92 -0.99 -8.41
CA LEU A 65 -1.22 0.25 -8.07
C LEU A 65 -0.83 1.03 -9.33
N THR A 66 -0.37 0.32 -10.37
CA THR A 66 0.10 0.96 -11.62
C THR A 66 -0.97 1.77 -12.33
N LYS A 67 -2.25 1.42 -12.16
CA LYS A 67 -3.39 2.15 -12.72
C LYS A 67 -3.67 3.48 -12.03
N VAL A 68 -3.14 3.68 -10.82
CA VAL A 68 -3.36 4.89 -10.02
C VAL A 68 -2.07 5.67 -9.72
N LEU A 69 -0.91 5.19 -10.20
CA LEU A 69 0.39 5.85 -10.01
C LEU A 69 0.39 7.36 -10.33
N PRO A 70 -0.24 7.84 -11.44
CA PRO A 70 -0.24 9.27 -11.76
C PRO A 70 -0.93 10.14 -10.71
N ASP A 71 -1.83 9.56 -9.91
CA ASP A 71 -2.59 10.24 -8.86
C ASP A 71 -2.14 9.80 -7.46
N LEU A 72 -1.09 8.98 -7.35
CA LEU A 72 -0.66 8.38 -6.10
C LEU A 72 -0.04 9.44 -5.18
N ILE A 73 -0.56 9.53 -3.96
CA ILE A 73 -0.10 10.44 -2.91
C ILE A 73 0.86 9.69 -1.99
N GLU A 74 0.41 8.55 -1.45
CA GLU A 74 1.23 7.68 -0.61
C GLU A 74 0.77 6.23 -0.64
N VAL A 75 1.69 5.31 -0.40
CA VAL A 75 1.44 3.92 -0.05
C VAL A 75 1.95 3.69 1.35
N ALA A 76 1.18 3.02 2.20
CA ALA A 76 1.67 2.58 3.49
C ALA A 76 1.43 1.09 3.69
N TYR A 77 2.32 0.46 4.46
CA TYR A 77 2.12 -0.92 4.88
C TYR A 77 2.64 -1.15 6.31
N THR A 78 1.98 -2.06 7.01
CA THR A 78 2.34 -2.49 8.35
C THR A 78 2.53 -4.00 8.36
N LYS A 79 3.76 -4.41 8.69
CA LYS A 79 4.11 -5.82 8.87
C LYS A 79 3.70 -6.30 10.27
N SER A 80 3.94 -7.58 10.54
CA SER A 80 3.76 -8.19 11.87
C SER A 80 4.55 -7.50 13.00
N ASP A 81 5.57 -6.71 12.67
CA ASP A 81 6.32 -5.89 13.64
C ASP A 81 5.55 -4.67 14.16
N GLY A 82 4.38 -4.36 13.58
CA GLY A 82 3.52 -3.25 13.98
C GLY A 82 4.09 -1.87 13.64
N ILE A 83 5.13 -1.80 12.79
CA ILE A 83 5.72 -0.54 12.32
C ILE A 83 5.06 -0.16 10.99
N ARG A 84 4.36 0.98 10.96
CA ARG A 84 3.78 1.54 9.74
C ARG A 84 4.89 2.20 8.92
N ARG A 85 5.08 1.77 7.68
CA ARG A 85 6.05 2.32 6.74
C ARG A 85 5.29 3.09 5.68
N VAL A 86 5.59 4.37 5.54
CA VAL A 86 4.89 5.28 4.62
C VAL A 86 5.84 5.64 3.48
N LEU A 87 5.43 5.34 2.26
CA LEU A 87 6.16 5.59 1.03
C LEU A 87 5.53 6.79 0.31
N LYS A 88 6.30 7.87 0.12
CA LYS A 88 5.85 9.09 -0.56
C LYS A 88 6.73 9.35 -1.77
N LEU A 89 6.14 9.44 -2.96
CA LEU A 89 6.86 9.87 -4.17
C LEU A 89 7.09 11.39 -4.11
N ILE A 90 8.29 11.83 -4.48
CA ILE A 90 8.56 13.26 -4.69
C ILE A 90 7.98 13.68 -6.06
N GLU A 91 7.32 14.84 -6.09
CA GLU A 91 6.86 15.51 -7.33
C GLU A 91 8.01 16.01 -8.22
#